data_AF-A0AAU9XYV2-F1
#
_entry.id   AF-A0AAU9XYV2-F1
#
_cell.length_a   1.000
_cell.length_b   1.000
_cell.length_c   1.000
_cell.angle_alpha   90.00
_cell.angle_beta   90.00
_cell.angle_gamma   90.00
#
_symmetry.space_group_name_H-M   'P 1'
#
loop_
_entity.id
_entity.type
_entity.pdbx_description
1 polymer ?
#
loop_
_entity_poly.entity_id
_entity_poly.type
_entity_poly.pdbx_seq_one_letter_code
_entity_poly.pdbx_strand_id
1 'polypeptide(L)'
;MILFGIIVVSINIYFLNLYSTIEKTRTVNDEQITKHIGPRIRHLVTNSFNRIKKPATLANPPKVTILLSSEARKLPLVNSSCTRRVQVTQDGVVIFRSILIKPKFGHARVLEAHLEFPSEEDEFFVLDKGFFTLYCRGNIVEIERQLLFADKDNTLMKWKAAMDVASPSQYLQIGGWQPFKDGHYFAIQRIEFANVYWTIIDLLDIFISSQSLGVQPENLNIILIDAHPKSSLDPFWTVLFQRLIKLNDKHFFTNSNGVVFENLIWRYPREKCPLLDINLKSSRHVQPFRSFVLGQFGISTSRHLRNCSQKKLNVLIILRRDYKSHPRNLAGVIDRKITRGRSFTRN
;
A
#
# COMPACT_ATOMS: atom_id res chain seq x y z
N MET A 1 13.85 -15.21 -9.87
CA MET A 1 14.72 -15.00 -8.68
C MET A 1 15.71 -13.82 -8.80
N ILE A 2 16.44 -13.64 -9.92
CA ILE A 2 17.41 -12.52 -10.07
C ILE A 2 16.73 -11.13 -9.99
N LEU A 3 15.50 -11.02 -10.51
CA LEU A 3 14.68 -9.81 -10.42
C LEU A 3 14.36 -9.41 -8.97
N PHE A 4 14.15 -10.42 -8.12
CA PHE A 4 13.93 -10.26 -6.68
C PHE A 4 15.18 -9.70 -6.00
N GLY A 5 16.34 -10.25 -6.34
CA GLY A 5 17.63 -9.77 -5.87
C GLY A 5 17.88 -8.30 -6.24
N ILE A 6 17.59 -7.90 -7.48
CA ILE A 6 17.82 -6.51 -7.94
C ILE A 6 16.85 -5.53 -7.27
N ILE A 7 15.57 -5.89 -7.11
CA ILE A 7 14.59 -5.03 -6.43
C ILE A 7 14.94 -4.91 -4.94
N VAL A 8 15.25 -6.02 -4.26
CA VAL A 8 15.68 -6.02 -2.86
C VAL A 8 16.99 -5.23 -2.69
N VAL A 9 17.97 -5.37 -3.59
CA VAL A 9 19.22 -4.62 -3.55
C VAL A 9 18.99 -3.14 -3.81
N SER A 10 18.14 -2.76 -4.76
CA SER A 10 17.82 -1.36 -5.05
C SER A 10 17.07 -0.69 -3.89
N ILE A 11 16.16 -1.43 -3.24
CA ILE A 11 15.47 -1.00 -2.02
C ILE A 11 16.49 -0.80 -0.89
N ASN A 12 17.39 -1.77 -0.65
CA ASN A 12 18.40 -1.63 0.40
C ASN A 12 19.39 -0.49 0.10
N ILE A 13 19.81 -0.28 -1.16
CA ILE A 13 20.68 0.84 -1.55
C ILE A 13 19.99 2.19 -1.36
N TYR A 14 18.70 2.31 -1.71
CA TYR A 14 17.92 3.53 -1.48
C TYR A 14 17.87 3.89 0.02
N PHE A 15 17.59 2.91 0.89
CA PHE A 15 17.57 3.14 2.34
C PHE A 15 18.97 3.40 2.94
N LEU A 16 20.02 2.74 2.44
CA LEU A 16 21.40 2.99 2.87
C LEU A 16 21.88 4.39 2.47
N ASN A 17 21.52 4.88 1.29
CA ASN A 17 21.84 6.24 0.86
C ASN A 17 21.06 7.30 1.66
N LEU A 18 19.80 7.00 2.02
CA LEU A 18 19.02 7.89 2.89
C LEU A 18 19.64 7.98 4.30
N TYR A 19 20.10 6.85 4.86
CA TYR A 19 20.79 6.80 6.15
C TYR A 19 22.18 7.46 6.12
N SER A 20 22.98 7.25 5.07
CA SER A 20 24.32 7.87 4.98
C SER A 20 24.26 9.39 4.82
N THR A 21 23.18 9.91 4.22
CA THR A 21 22.95 11.35 4.13
C THR A 21 22.61 11.94 5.50
N ILE A 22 21.91 11.18 6.36
CA ILE A 22 21.58 11.57 7.74
C ILE A 22 22.82 11.49 8.65
N GLU A 23 23.69 10.48 8.47
CA GLU A 23 24.95 10.40 9.21
C GLU A 23 25.95 11.48 8.80
N LYS A 24 26.06 11.81 7.51
CA LYS A 24 26.92 12.90 7.04
C LYS A 24 26.44 14.28 7.49
N THR A 25 25.14 14.46 7.75
CA THR A 25 24.64 15.71 8.37
C THR A 25 24.86 15.75 9.87
N ARG A 26 25.03 14.60 10.54
CA ARG A 26 25.43 14.53 11.95
C ARG A 26 26.93 14.76 12.16
N THR A 27 27.79 14.22 11.30
CA THR A 27 29.24 14.35 11.50
C THR A 27 29.83 15.72 11.18
N VAL A 28 29.12 16.56 10.40
CA VAL A 28 29.60 17.91 10.05
C VAL A 28 29.26 18.96 11.14
N ASN A 29 28.36 18.66 12.08
CA ASN A 29 27.94 19.63 13.10
C ASN A 29 28.47 19.36 14.52
N ASP A 30 29.22 18.27 14.76
CA ASP A 30 29.67 17.89 16.11
C ASP A 30 31.14 18.21 16.42
N GLU A 31 31.87 18.91 15.55
CA GLU A 31 33.26 19.31 15.80
C GLU A 31 33.43 20.68 16.50
N GLN A 32 32.35 21.30 17.01
CA GLN A 32 32.46 22.59 17.71
C GLN A 32 31.65 22.73 19.00
N ILE A 33 31.42 21.70 19.82
CA ILE A 33 31.05 21.95 21.23
C ILE A 33 31.66 20.88 22.14
N THR A 34 32.93 21.05 22.51
CA THR A 34 33.49 20.44 23.72
C THR A 34 33.76 21.53 24.75
N LYS A 35 32.79 21.78 25.64
CA LYS A 35 33.03 22.08 27.06
C LYS A 35 31.71 22.26 27.83
N HIS A 36 31.64 21.50 28.92
CA HIS A 36 30.78 21.65 30.09
C HIS A 36 29.34 21.08 30.09
N ILE A 37 29.15 20.20 31.08
CA ILE A 37 27.93 19.79 31.80
C ILE A 37 27.40 18.38 31.46
N GLY A 38 27.48 17.50 32.48
CA GLY A 38 26.94 16.14 32.51
C GLY A 38 25.42 16.07 32.75
N PRO A 39 24.86 14.88 33.03
CA PRO A 39 23.85 14.30 32.16
C PRO A 39 22.41 14.52 32.63
N ARG A 40 21.56 15.10 31.78
CA ARG A 40 20.10 14.91 31.80
C ARG A 40 19.56 15.01 30.37
N ILE A 41 19.44 13.86 29.71
CA ILE A 41 18.84 13.81 28.37
C ILE A 41 17.33 13.64 28.51
N ARG A 42 16.59 14.75 28.43
CA ARG A 42 15.23 14.79 27.88
C ARG A 42 15.37 15.25 26.44
N HIS A 43 15.08 14.39 25.47
CA HIS A 43 14.94 14.83 24.08
C HIS A 43 13.45 15.01 23.74
N LEU A 44 12.98 16.25 23.91
CA LEU A 44 12.07 16.85 22.94
C LEU A 44 12.80 16.88 21.60
N VAL A 45 12.17 16.34 20.55
CA VAL A 45 12.64 16.55 19.17
C VAL A 45 11.55 17.32 18.44
N THR A 46 11.70 18.64 18.41
CA THR A 46 11.14 19.52 17.39
C THR A 46 12.05 19.44 16.16
N ASN A 47 11.57 18.86 15.06
CA ASN A 47 12.34 18.83 13.80
C ASN A 47 11.86 19.92 12.84
N SER A 48 12.67 20.98 12.74
CA SER A 48 12.69 21.90 11.61
C SER A 48 13.45 21.27 10.44
N PHE A 49 12.80 21.09 9.29
CA PHE A 49 13.41 20.54 8.08
C PHE A 49 14.13 21.61 7.26
N ASN A 50 15.46 21.60 7.25
CA ASN A 50 16.25 22.33 6.26
C ASN A 50 16.41 21.50 4.98
N ARG A 51 15.96 22.07 3.85
CA ARG A 51 16.04 21.50 2.50
C ARG A 51 17.47 21.59 1.95
N ILE A 52 18.03 20.47 1.52
CA ILE A 52 19.24 20.41 0.69
C ILE A 52 18.88 20.94 -0.72
N LYS A 53 19.68 21.89 -1.24
CA LYS A 53 19.54 22.53 -2.55
C LYS A 53 19.83 21.54 -3.70
N LYS A 54 18.95 21.49 -4.70
CA LYS A 54 19.17 20.82 -6.01
C LYS A 54 19.89 21.77 -7.00
N PRO A 55 20.72 21.27 -7.93
CA PRO A 55 21.21 22.07 -9.06
C PRO A 55 20.06 22.43 -10.00
N ALA A 56 20.09 23.66 -10.50
CA ALA A 56 19.07 24.27 -11.33
C ALA A 56 19.15 23.79 -12.78
N THR A 57 18.07 23.17 -13.27
CA THR A 57 17.34 23.48 -14.53
C THR A 57 16.45 22.29 -14.88
N LEU A 58 15.25 22.28 -14.32
CA LEU A 58 14.03 21.84 -14.98
C LEU A 58 12.89 22.48 -14.18
N ALA A 59 11.98 23.17 -14.85
CA ALA A 59 10.90 23.93 -14.24
C ALA A 59 10.25 23.15 -13.09
N ASN A 60 10.16 23.77 -11.91
CA ASN A 60 9.41 23.23 -10.79
C ASN A 60 8.01 22.87 -11.29
N PRO A 61 7.57 21.60 -11.24
CA PRO A 61 6.14 21.34 -11.35
C PRO A 61 5.47 22.09 -10.19
N PRO A 62 4.37 22.80 -10.43
CA PRO A 62 3.73 23.58 -9.38
C PRO A 62 3.41 22.65 -8.23
N LYS A 63 3.83 23.04 -7.02
CA LYS A 63 3.29 22.49 -5.78
C LYS A 63 1.80 22.81 -5.79
N VAL A 64 0.99 21.91 -6.32
CA VAL A 64 -0.43 21.96 -6.09
C VAL A 64 -0.64 21.41 -4.68
N THR A 65 -0.65 22.32 -3.72
CA THR A 65 -1.35 22.09 -2.46
C THR A 65 -2.82 21.99 -2.85
N ILE A 66 -3.27 20.80 -3.28
CA ILE A 66 -4.70 20.56 -3.49
C ILE A 66 -5.32 20.54 -2.10
N LEU A 67 -5.94 21.66 -1.74
CA LEU A 67 -6.98 21.70 -0.72
C LEU A 67 -7.89 20.50 -0.97
N LEU A 68 -8.04 19.63 0.05
CA LEU A 68 -9.11 18.65 0.11
C LEU A 68 -10.44 19.41 -0.01
N SER A 69 -10.94 19.57 -1.22
CA SER A 69 -12.36 19.82 -1.43
C SER A 69 -13.07 18.50 -1.14
N SER A 70 -13.29 18.20 0.15
CA SER A 70 -14.35 17.27 0.53
C SER A 70 -15.68 17.98 0.32
N GLU A 71 -16.03 18.22 -0.94
CA GLU A 71 -17.38 18.63 -1.25
C GLU A 71 -18.26 17.42 -0.93
N ALA A 72 -19.13 17.59 0.07
CA ALA A 72 -20.22 16.65 0.26
C ALA A 72 -21.08 16.75 -1.01
N ARG A 73 -21.00 15.73 -1.88
CA ARG A 73 -21.78 15.68 -3.12
C ARG A 73 -22.94 14.72 -2.91
N LYS A 74 -24.12 15.11 -3.39
CA LYS A 74 -25.21 14.14 -3.57
C LYS A 74 -24.70 13.04 -4.49
N LEU A 75 -24.86 11.79 -4.07
CA LEU A 75 -24.60 10.66 -4.96
C LEU A 75 -25.37 10.88 -6.27
N PRO A 76 -24.78 10.60 -7.44
CA PRO A 76 -25.53 10.55 -8.68
C PRO A 76 -26.49 9.36 -8.61
N LEU A 77 -27.67 9.60 -8.02
CA LEU A 77 -28.78 8.66 -7.88
C LEU A 77 -29.52 8.48 -9.23
N VAL A 78 -29.29 9.40 -10.15
CA VAL A 78 -29.75 9.36 -11.54
C VAL A 78 -28.92 8.28 -12.26
N ASN A 79 -29.51 7.11 -12.54
CA ASN A 79 -28.87 5.86 -13.03
C ASN A 79 -28.30 4.91 -11.96
N SER A 80 -29.03 4.71 -10.86
CA SER A 80 -28.65 3.78 -9.78
C SER A 80 -28.77 2.28 -10.12
N SER A 81 -28.58 1.81 -11.36
CA SER A 81 -28.66 0.37 -11.64
C SER A 81 -27.47 -0.38 -11.02
N CYS A 82 -27.75 -1.46 -10.30
CA CYS A 82 -26.73 -2.32 -9.70
C CYS A 82 -25.74 -2.87 -10.73
N THR A 83 -26.23 -3.30 -11.90
CA THR A 83 -25.41 -3.86 -12.98
C THR A 83 -24.48 -2.86 -13.66
N ARG A 84 -24.73 -1.55 -13.51
CA ARG A 84 -23.85 -0.49 -14.03
C ARG A 84 -22.84 -0.01 -12.98
N ARG A 85 -23.03 -0.42 -11.73
CA ARG A 85 -22.20 -0.01 -10.60
C ARG A 85 -21.18 -1.05 -10.19
N VAL A 86 -21.31 -2.29 -10.65
CA VAL A 86 -20.32 -3.34 -10.47
C VAL A 86 -19.84 -3.78 -11.85
N GLN A 87 -18.54 -3.85 -12.01
CA GLN A 87 -17.90 -4.40 -13.20
C GLN A 87 -16.78 -5.33 -12.75
N VAL A 88 -16.67 -6.49 -13.39
CA VAL A 88 -15.58 -7.43 -13.17
C VAL A 88 -14.81 -7.59 -14.46
N THR A 89 -13.50 -7.36 -14.42
CA THR A 89 -12.62 -7.55 -15.59
C THR A 89 -12.39 -9.04 -15.86
N GLN A 90 -11.90 -9.37 -17.05
CA GLN A 90 -11.54 -10.76 -17.40
C GLN A 90 -10.48 -11.35 -16.45
N ASP A 91 -9.63 -10.48 -15.90
CA ASP A 91 -8.58 -10.85 -14.96
C ASP A 91 -9.11 -11.14 -13.54
N GLY A 92 -10.36 -10.78 -13.25
CA GLY A 92 -11.00 -10.94 -11.94
C GLY A 92 -10.90 -9.72 -11.04
N VAL A 93 -10.50 -8.56 -11.57
CA VAL A 93 -10.50 -7.29 -10.82
C VAL A 93 -11.94 -6.77 -10.73
N VAL A 94 -12.40 -6.45 -9.52
CA VAL A 94 -13.75 -5.92 -9.30
C VAL A 94 -13.71 -4.40 -9.15
N ILE A 95 -14.62 -3.71 -9.81
CA ILE A 95 -14.75 -2.26 -9.79
C ILE A 95 -16.15 -1.92 -9.31
N PHE A 96 -16.24 -1.13 -8.25
CA PHE A 96 -17.47 -0.57 -7.73
C PHE A 96 -17.52 0.93 -8.01
N ARG A 97 -18.64 1.38 -8.58
CA ARG A 97 -18.90 2.80 -8.81
C ARG A 97 -19.78 3.37 -7.72
N SER A 98 -19.32 4.45 -7.09
CA SER A 98 -20.06 5.15 -6.02
C SER A 98 -20.44 4.22 -4.86
N ILE A 99 -19.47 3.46 -4.36
CA ILE A 99 -19.64 2.60 -3.19
C ILE A 99 -19.23 3.32 -1.91
N LEU A 100 -19.93 3.06 -0.82
CA LEU A 100 -19.66 3.62 0.49
C LEU A 100 -18.83 2.63 1.32
N ILE A 101 -17.71 3.08 1.89
CA ILE A 101 -17.04 2.38 2.99
C ILE A 101 -17.51 2.98 4.30
N LYS A 102 -17.93 2.14 5.25
CA LYS A 102 -18.34 2.52 6.60
C LYS A 102 -17.35 1.94 7.63
N PRO A 103 -16.28 2.68 7.98
CA PRO A 103 -15.20 2.20 8.84
C PRO A 103 -15.66 1.66 10.20
N LYS A 104 -16.78 2.15 10.72
CA LYS A 104 -17.37 1.69 11.99
C LYS A 104 -17.81 0.22 12.02
N PHE A 105 -17.94 -0.42 10.86
CA PHE A 105 -18.22 -1.85 10.71
C PHE A 105 -16.94 -2.67 10.48
N GLY A 106 -15.78 -2.06 10.68
CA GLY A 106 -14.48 -2.72 10.61
C GLY A 106 -13.83 -2.70 11.98
N HIS A 107 -13.56 -3.88 12.51
CA HIS A 107 -13.05 -4.09 13.86
C HIS A 107 -11.68 -4.76 13.80
N ALA A 108 -10.71 -4.23 14.53
CA ALA A 108 -9.40 -4.86 14.67
C ALA A 108 -9.02 -4.84 16.13
N ARG A 109 -8.68 -6.01 16.67
CA ARG A 109 -8.45 -6.18 18.10
C ARG A 109 -7.30 -5.31 18.61
N VAL A 110 -6.27 -5.08 17.79
CA VAL A 110 -5.15 -4.16 18.09
C VAL A 110 -5.60 -2.71 18.28
N LEU A 111 -6.71 -2.29 17.67
CA LEU A 111 -7.23 -0.93 17.79
C LEU A 111 -8.24 -0.78 18.94
N GLU A 112 -8.81 -1.89 19.41
CA GLU A 112 -9.88 -1.92 20.40
C GLU A 112 -9.40 -2.34 21.79
N ALA A 113 -8.38 -3.21 21.83
CA ALA A 113 -7.79 -3.72 23.05
C ALA A 113 -6.32 -3.26 23.17
N HIS A 114 -5.92 -2.93 24.40
CA HIS A 114 -4.51 -2.67 24.72
C HIS A 114 -3.77 -4.00 24.86
N LEU A 115 -3.41 -4.59 23.71
CA LEU A 115 -2.68 -5.86 23.67
C LEU A 115 -1.19 -5.60 23.87
N GLU A 116 -0.58 -6.25 24.86
CA GLU A 116 0.87 -6.20 25.07
C GLU A 116 1.63 -6.96 23.97
N PHE A 117 1.07 -8.08 23.50
CA PHE A 117 1.67 -8.96 22.51
C PHE A 117 0.65 -9.37 21.44
N PRO A 118 0.29 -8.48 20.51
CA PRO A 118 -0.67 -8.80 19.45
C PRO A 118 -0.13 -9.88 18.50
N SER A 119 -1.02 -10.75 18.04
CA SER A 119 -0.81 -11.64 16.91
C SER A 119 -1.11 -10.92 15.59
N GLU A 120 -0.66 -11.49 14.46
CA GLU A 120 -1.00 -10.96 13.13
C GLU A 120 -2.52 -10.95 12.90
N GLU A 121 -3.23 -11.96 13.42
CA GLU A 121 -4.69 -12.03 13.33
C GLU A 121 -5.39 -10.86 14.03
N ASP A 122 -4.82 -10.36 15.13
CA ASP A 122 -5.35 -9.22 15.89
C ASP A 122 -5.21 -7.89 15.12
N GLU A 123 -4.35 -7.85 14.10
CA GLU A 123 -4.10 -6.70 13.23
C GLU A 123 -4.91 -6.75 11.92
N PHE A 124 -5.62 -7.85 11.66
CA PHE A 124 -6.57 -7.90 10.55
C PHE A 124 -7.92 -7.33 10.96
N PHE A 125 -8.55 -6.63 10.03
CA PHE A 125 -9.93 -6.21 10.23
C PHE A 125 -10.88 -7.40 10.07
N VAL A 126 -11.72 -7.61 11.08
CA VAL A 126 -13.00 -8.29 10.99
C VAL A 126 -13.99 -7.29 10.42
N LEU A 127 -14.62 -7.62 9.29
CA LEU A 127 -15.52 -6.74 8.57
C LEU A 127 -16.95 -7.24 8.71
N ASP A 128 -17.81 -6.43 9.31
CA ASP A 128 -19.22 -6.72 9.45
C ASP A 128 -20.01 -6.35 8.18
N LYS A 129 -21.18 -6.98 8.03
CA LYS A 129 -22.09 -6.70 6.93
C LYS A 129 -22.44 -5.21 6.88
N GLY A 130 -22.28 -4.62 5.70
CA GLY A 130 -22.51 -3.20 5.46
C GLY A 130 -21.26 -2.34 5.55
N PHE A 131 -20.09 -2.92 5.85
CA PHE A 131 -18.81 -2.23 5.71
C PHE A 131 -18.64 -1.66 4.29
N PHE A 132 -18.89 -2.47 3.26
CA PHE A 132 -19.02 -2.04 1.88
C PHE A 132 -20.51 -1.93 1.53
N THR A 133 -21.05 -0.71 1.41
CA THR A 133 -22.47 -0.52 1.05
C THR A 133 -22.61 0.05 -0.34
N LEU A 134 -23.30 -0.66 -1.24
CA LEU A 134 -23.65 -0.19 -2.57
C LEU A 134 -25.11 0.23 -2.64
N TYR A 135 -25.36 1.51 -2.93
CA TYR A 135 -26.73 2.02 -3.08
C TYR A 135 -27.18 1.92 -4.53
N CYS A 136 -28.02 0.94 -4.85
CA CYS A 136 -28.48 0.69 -6.20
C CYS A 136 -29.86 -0.01 -6.26
N ARG A 137 -30.48 0.03 -7.43
CA ARG A 137 -31.72 -0.68 -7.79
C ARG A 137 -31.37 -1.76 -8.79
N GLY A 138 -32.03 -2.91 -8.72
CA GLY A 138 -31.90 -3.97 -9.70
C GLY A 138 -31.60 -5.33 -9.08
N ASN A 139 -31.27 -6.28 -9.95
CA ASN A 139 -31.09 -7.67 -9.58
C ASN A 139 -29.76 -7.89 -8.82
N ILE A 140 -29.86 -8.19 -7.52
CA ILE A 140 -28.71 -8.48 -6.64
C ILE A 140 -28.02 -9.80 -7.06
N VAL A 141 -28.78 -10.76 -7.59
CA VAL A 141 -28.26 -12.07 -8.04
C VAL A 141 -27.19 -11.91 -9.12
N GLU A 142 -27.30 -10.89 -9.97
CA GLU A 142 -26.30 -10.63 -11.00
C GLU A 142 -24.99 -10.08 -10.41
N ILE A 143 -25.07 -9.23 -9.37
CA ILE A 143 -23.86 -8.81 -8.63
C ILE A 143 -23.22 -10.04 -7.98
N GLU A 144 -24.00 -10.88 -7.31
CA GLU A 144 -23.47 -12.09 -6.67
C GLU A 144 -22.77 -13.01 -7.67
N ARG A 145 -23.35 -13.22 -8.86
CA ARG A 145 -22.72 -13.99 -9.94
C ARG A 145 -21.40 -13.37 -10.39
N GLN A 146 -21.35 -12.05 -10.58
CA GLN A 146 -20.11 -11.35 -10.96
C GLN A 146 -19.02 -11.50 -9.88
N LEU A 147 -19.40 -11.35 -8.61
CA LEU A 147 -18.47 -11.50 -7.49
C LEU A 147 -18.02 -12.94 -7.27
N LEU A 148 -18.86 -13.93 -7.58
CA LEU A 148 -18.48 -15.35 -7.59
C LEU A 148 -17.43 -15.63 -8.66
N PHE A 149 -17.53 -15.00 -9.84
CA PHE A 149 -16.50 -15.12 -10.86
C PHE A 149 -15.16 -14.51 -10.43
N ALA A 150 -15.20 -13.36 -9.74
CA ALA A 150 -14.00 -12.69 -9.24
C ALA A 150 -13.32 -13.47 -8.09
N ASP A 151 -14.13 -14.08 -7.22
CA ASP A 151 -13.67 -14.78 -6.01
C ASP A 151 -13.50 -16.29 -6.22
N LYS A 152 -13.00 -16.73 -7.38
CA LYS A 152 -12.72 -18.15 -7.64
C LYS A 152 -11.64 -18.73 -6.70
N ASP A 153 -10.78 -17.87 -6.17
CA ASP A 153 -9.69 -18.21 -5.26
C ASP A 153 -10.07 -18.12 -3.78
N ASN A 154 -11.33 -17.78 -3.48
CA ASN A 154 -11.87 -17.60 -2.14
C ASN A 154 -11.16 -16.52 -1.30
N THR A 155 -10.37 -15.62 -1.91
CA THR A 155 -9.63 -14.59 -1.17
C THR A 155 -10.47 -13.36 -0.82
N LEU A 156 -11.62 -13.17 -1.46
CA LEU A 156 -12.57 -12.09 -1.23
C LEU A 156 -13.78 -12.52 -0.41
N MET A 157 -13.86 -13.78 0.05
CA MET A 157 -15.02 -14.29 0.81
C MET A 157 -15.43 -13.38 1.97
N LYS A 158 -14.46 -12.93 2.79
CA LYS A 158 -14.71 -12.02 3.92
C LYS A 158 -15.25 -10.66 3.45
N TRP A 159 -14.74 -10.14 2.33
CA TRP A 159 -15.16 -8.85 1.80
C TRP A 159 -16.55 -8.91 1.16
N LYS A 160 -16.87 -10.01 0.47
CA LYS A 160 -18.22 -10.29 -0.04
C LYS A 160 -19.23 -10.40 1.10
N ALA A 161 -18.89 -11.12 2.18
CA ALA A 161 -19.76 -11.24 3.35
C ALA A 161 -20.03 -9.89 4.04
N ALA A 162 -19.05 -8.98 4.00
CA ALA A 162 -19.16 -7.64 4.54
C ALA A 162 -19.89 -6.66 3.59
N MET A 163 -20.23 -7.08 2.37
CA MET A 163 -20.94 -6.25 1.40
C MET A 163 -22.45 -6.21 1.68
N ASP A 164 -23.05 -5.05 1.46
CA ASP A 164 -24.49 -4.85 1.51
C ASP A 164 -24.98 -4.04 0.30
N VAL A 165 -26.17 -4.37 -0.19
CA VAL A 165 -26.83 -3.67 -1.29
C VAL A 165 -28.11 -3.04 -0.77
N ALA A 166 -28.17 -1.72 -0.84
CA ALA A 166 -29.25 -0.94 -0.25
C ALA A 166 -29.99 -0.13 -1.30
N SER A 167 -31.28 0.15 -1.06
CA SER A 167 -32.06 1.02 -1.92
C SER A 167 -31.48 2.44 -1.90
N PRO A 168 -31.39 3.15 -3.04
CA PRO A 168 -30.89 4.51 -3.06
C PRO A 168 -31.72 5.50 -2.23
N SER A 169 -32.98 5.16 -1.91
CA SER A 169 -33.82 5.91 -0.96
C SER A 169 -33.27 5.90 0.47
N GLN A 170 -32.67 4.79 0.91
CA GLN A 170 -32.05 4.66 2.24
C GLN A 170 -30.81 5.57 2.36
N TYR A 171 -30.12 5.86 1.26
CA TYR A 171 -29.02 6.83 1.26
C TYR A 171 -29.49 8.24 1.63
N LEU A 172 -30.68 8.64 1.15
CA LEU A 172 -31.27 9.94 1.48
C LEU A 172 -31.70 10.00 2.95
N GLN A 173 -32.17 8.88 3.51
CA GLN A 173 -32.60 8.79 4.91
C GLN A 173 -31.45 8.95 5.92
N ILE A 174 -30.23 8.51 5.56
CA ILE A 174 -29.03 8.73 6.39
C ILE A 174 -28.39 10.11 6.18
N GLY A 175 -29.20 11.07 5.73
CA GLY A 175 -28.80 12.45 5.51
C GLY A 175 -28.28 12.74 4.10
N GLY A 176 -28.01 11.75 3.24
CA GLY A 176 -27.65 11.97 1.83
C GLY A 176 -26.35 12.76 1.56
N TRP A 177 -25.63 13.14 2.62
CA TRP A 177 -24.36 13.88 2.57
C TRP A 177 -23.29 13.01 3.22
N GLN A 178 -22.57 12.26 2.39
CA GLN A 178 -21.32 11.62 2.79
C GLN A 178 -20.17 12.31 2.05
N PRO A 179 -18.95 12.38 2.62
CA PRO A 179 -17.79 12.80 1.88
C PRO A 179 -17.64 11.95 0.62
N PHE A 180 -17.54 12.61 -0.52
CA PHE A 180 -17.31 11.97 -1.80
C PHE A 180 -15.84 12.10 -2.18
N LYS A 181 -15.27 11.04 -2.75
CA LYS A 181 -13.88 10.96 -3.17
C LYS A 181 -13.83 10.58 -4.65
N ASP A 182 -13.55 11.59 -5.46
CA ASP A 182 -13.32 11.48 -6.90
C ASP A 182 -12.01 10.69 -7.18
N GLY A 183 -11.96 9.95 -8.28
CA GLY A 183 -10.79 9.21 -8.74
C GLY A 183 -10.85 7.69 -8.49
N HIS A 184 -9.68 7.06 -8.52
CA HIS A 184 -9.52 5.60 -8.44
C HIS A 184 -8.86 5.19 -7.12
N TYR A 185 -9.54 4.30 -6.41
CA TYR A 185 -9.13 3.80 -5.10
C TYR A 185 -8.98 2.29 -5.13
N PHE A 186 -7.80 1.77 -4.83
CA PHE A 186 -7.52 0.35 -4.79
C PHE A 186 -7.47 -0.14 -3.35
N ALA A 187 -8.40 -1.02 -2.98
CA ALA A 187 -8.43 -1.63 -1.66
C ALA A 187 -7.57 -2.89 -1.63
N ILE A 188 -6.70 -3.00 -0.62
CA ILE A 188 -5.86 -4.17 -0.40
C ILE A 188 -5.69 -4.44 1.10
N GLN A 189 -5.69 -5.71 1.48
CA GLN A 189 -5.24 -6.18 2.78
C GLN A 189 -3.82 -6.73 2.61
N ARG A 190 -2.85 -6.18 3.35
CA ARG A 190 -1.46 -6.67 3.31
C ARG A 190 -1.34 -7.94 4.13
N ILE A 191 -0.58 -8.91 3.64
CA ILE A 191 -0.22 -10.15 4.34
C ILE A 191 1.30 -10.13 4.51
N GLU A 192 1.82 -10.41 5.72
CA GLU A 192 3.25 -10.25 6.03
C GLU A 192 3.79 -8.86 5.59
N PHE A 193 3.12 -7.78 6.01
CA PHE A 193 3.37 -6.38 5.57
C PHE A 193 4.81 -5.87 5.75
N ALA A 194 5.61 -6.56 6.57
CA ALA A 194 7.01 -6.26 6.83
C ALA A 194 7.99 -7.00 5.91
N ASN A 195 7.51 -7.98 5.16
CA ASN A 195 8.30 -8.77 4.25
C ASN A 195 8.34 -8.06 2.88
N VAL A 196 9.55 -7.77 2.41
CA VAL A 196 9.76 -7.21 1.07
C VAL A 196 9.18 -8.11 0.00
N TYR A 197 9.24 -9.43 0.20
CA TYR A 197 8.75 -10.37 -0.77
C TYR A 197 7.26 -10.18 -1.05
N TRP A 198 6.46 -10.22 0.01
CA TRP A 198 5.02 -10.03 -0.07
C TRP A 198 4.62 -8.60 -0.44
N THR A 199 5.38 -7.61 0.02
CA THR A 199 5.16 -6.22 -0.41
C THR A 199 5.33 -6.08 -1.92
N ILE A 200 6.35 -6.69 -2.53
CA ILE A 200 6.53 -6.64 -4.00
C ILE A 200 5.39 -7.35 -4.74
N ILE A 201 4.87 -8.45 -4.19
CA ILE A 201 3.67 -9.12 -4.73
C ILE A 201 2.46 -8.19 -4.68
N ASP A 202 2.18 -7.58 -3.53
CA ASP A 202 1.06 -6.64 -3.37
C ASP A 202 1.13 -5.51 -4.42
N LEU A 203 2.32 -4.96 -4.65
CA LEU A 203 2.54 -3.86 -5.58
C LEU A 203 2.40 -4.30 -7.04
N LEU A 204 2.82 -5.52 -7.36
CA LEU A 204 2.62 -6.09 -8.70
C LEU A 204 1.13 -6.36 -8.96
N ASP A 205 0.39 -6.87 -7.97
CA ASP A 205 -1.06 -7.10 -8.08
C ASP A 205 -1.80 -5.79 -8.39
N ILE A 206 -1.41 -4.69 -7.74
CA ILE A 206 -1.94 -3.34 -8.00
C ILE A 206 -1.56 -2.86 -9.40
N PHE A 207 -0.30 -3.03 -9.78
CA PHE A 207 0.17 -2.63 -11.10
C PHE A 207 -0.58 -3.35 -12.22
N ILE A 208 -0.73 -4.68 -12.13
CA ILE A 208 -1.50 -5.46 -13.10
C ILE A 208 -2.93 -4.95 -13.17
N SER A 209 -3.57 -4.72 -12.02
CA SER A 209 -4.92 -4.18 -11.98
C SER A 209 -5.02 -2.82 -12.67
N SER A 210 -4.06 -1.92 -12.43
CA SER A 210 -4.02 -0.61 -13.08
C SER A 210 -3.97 -0.72 -14.61
N GLN A 211 -3.19 -1.67 -15.13
CA GLN A 211 -3.08 -1.96 -16.56
C GLN A 211 -4.41 -2.46 -17.13
N SER A 212 -5.06 -3.42 -16.45
CA SER A 212 -6.35 -3.97 -16.87
C SER A 212 -7.48 -2.92 -16.87
N LEU A 213 -7.32 -1.85 -16.09
CA LEU A 213 -8.28 -0.75 -15.98
C LEU A 213 -7.95 0.43 -16.91
N GLY A 214 -6.79 0.43 -17.57
CA GLY A 214 -6.32 1.58 -18.35
C GLY A 214 -6.00 2.82 -17.50
N VAL A 215 -5.74 2.62 -16.19
CA VAL A 215 -5.41 3.69 -15.25
C VAL A 215 -3.91 3.69 -15.02
N GLN A 216 -3.29 4.86 -15.11
CA GLN A 216 -1.86 5.00 -14.76
C GLN A 216 -1.66 4.73 -13.27
N PRO A 217 -0.68 3.89 -12.87
CA PRO A 217 -0.45 3.55 -11.47
C PRO A 217 -0.30 4.78 -10.56
N GLU A 218 0.35 5.83 -11.05
CA GLU A 218 0.63 7.05 -10.30
C GLU A 218 -0.64 7.81 -9.90
N ASN A 219 -1.78 7.53 -10.57
CA ASN A 219 -3.08 8.13 -10.30
C ASN A 219 -3.94 7.27 -9.34
N LEU A 220 -3.43 6.15 -8.86
CA LEU A 220 -4.15 5.29 -7.92
C LEU A 220 -3.95 5.74 -6.47
N ASN A 221 -5.04 5.78 -5.72
CA ASN A 221 -5.03 5.90 -4.26
C ASN A 221 -5.16 4.51 -3.66
N ILE A 222 -4.27 4.12 -2.75
CA ILE A 222 -4.29 2.81 -2.12
C ILE A 222 -4.96 2.90 -0.76
N ILE A 223 -5.95 2.05 -0.51
CA ILE A 223 -6.62 1.90 0.78
C ILE A 223 -6.17 0.58 1.41
N LEU A 224 -5.52 0.68 2.56
CA LEU A 224 -5.13 -0.47 3.37
C LEU A 224 -6.29 -0.92 4.25
N ILE A 225 -6.83 -2.09 3.94
CA ILE A 225 -7.88 -2.80 4.69
C ILE A 225 -7.20 -3.71 5.74
N ASP A 226 -6.31 -3.14 6.53
CA ASP A 226 -5.61 -3.79 7.63
C ASP A 226 -5.24 -2.78 8.72
N ALA A 227 -5.07 -3.25 9.95
CA ALA A 227 -4.72 -2.43 11.12
C ALA A 227 -3.23 -2.51 11.47
N HIS A 228 -2.38 -3.05 10.59
CA HIS A 228 -0.94 -3.15 10.86
C HIS A 228 -0.32 -1.77 11.12
N PRO A 229 0.71 -1.71 11.97
CA PRO A 229 1.44 -0.48 12.24
C PRO A 229 2.12 0.09 10.98
N LYS A 230 2.64 1.31 11.10
CA LYS A 230 3.44 1.90 10.02
C LYS A 230 4.72 1.09 9.83
N SER A 231 5.02 0.73 8.59
CA SER A 231 6.22 -0.03 8.22
C SER A 231 7.26 0.87 7.57
N SER A 232 8.53 0.46 7.63
CA SER A 232 9.62 1.06 6.83
C SER A 232 9.38 0.92 5.32
N LEU A 233 8.50 0.02 4.90
CA LEU A 233 8.12 -0.17 3.50
C LEU A 233 6.98 0.76 3.04
N ASP A 234 6.22 1.37 3.95
CA ASP A 234 5.09 2.26 3.60
C ASP A 234 5.49 3.42 2.66
N PRO A 235 6.66 4.10 2.81
CA PRO A 235 7.08 5.14 1.88
C PRO A 235 7.23 4.67 0.42
N PHE A 236 7.49 3.38 0.19
CA PHE A 236 7.63 2.82 -1.15
C PHE A 236 6.31 2.92 -1.93
N TRP A 237 5.18 2.70 -1.27
CA TRP A 237 3.85 2.82 -1.85
C TRP A 237 3.56 4.24 -2.32
N THR A 238 3.98 5.25 -1.53
CA THR A 238 3.79 6.66 -1.87
C THR A 238 4.72 7.19 -2.95
N VAL A 239 5.77 6.43 -3.30
CA VAL A 239 6.59 6.72 -4.49
C VAL A 239 5.94 6.19 -5.75
N LEU A 240 5.25 5.04 -5.67
CA LEU A 240 4.65 4.39 -6.83
C LEU A 240 3.24 4.89 -7.14
N PHE A 241 2.48 5.27 -6.12
CA PHE A 241 1.06 5.60 -6.24
C PHE A 241 0.75 6.96 -5.64
N GLN A 242 -0.39 7.53 -6.01
CA GLN A 242 -0.80 8.88 -5.61
C GLN A 242 -0.80 9.06 -4.09
N ARG A 243 -1.35 8.07 -3.36
CA ARG A 243 -1.49 8.13 -1.90
C ARG A 243 -1.62 6.73 -1.31
N LEU A 244 -1.14 6.58 -0.08
CA LEU A 244 -1.45 5.44 0.80
C LEU A 244 -2.38 5.93 1.92
N ILE A 245 -3.51 5.26 2.11
CA ILE A 245 -4.57 5.61 3.06
C ILE A 245 -4.80 4.40 3.96
N LYS A 246 -4.76 4.59 5.29
CA LYS A 246 -5.14 3.55 6.25
C LYS A 246 -6.58 3.72 6.67
N LEU A 247 -7.31 2.64 6.90
CA LEU A 247 -8.69 2.70 7.41
C LEU A 247 -8.82 3.45 8.74
N ASN A 248 -7.78 3.43 9.58
CA ASN A 248 -7.75 4.15 10.86
C ASN A 248 -7.24 5.60 10.75
N ASP A 249 -7.07 6.15 9.53
CA ASP A 249 -6.75 7.57 9.33
C ASP A 249 -7.94 8.44 9.77
N LYS A 250 -7.76 9.11 10.93
CA LYS A 250 -8.80 9.94 11.55
C LYS A 250 -9.24 11.11 10.67
N HIS A 251 -8.34 11.66 9.86
CA HIS A 251 -8.65 12.77 8.97
C HIS A 251 -9.42 12.33 7.73
N PHE A 252 -9.22 11.09 7.29
CA PHE A 252 -9.87 10.57 6.09
C PHE A 252 -11.25 9.98 6.41
N PHE A 253 -11.37 9.24 7.52
CA PHE A 253 -12.52 8.39 7.81
C PHE A 253 -13.33 8.79 9.05
N THR A 254 -12.68 9.14 10.16
CA THR A 254 -13.34 9.25 11.49
C THR A 254 -14.28 10.46 11.64
N ASN A 255 -14.13 11.51 10.82
CA ASN A 255 -15.07 12.63 10.81
C ASN A 255 -16.34 12.36 9.98
N SER A 256 -16.54 11.13 9.50
CA SER A 256 -17.66 10.76 8.64
C SER A 256 -18.25 9.40 8.99
N ASN A 257 -19.57 9.26 8.91
CA ASN A 257 -20.26 7.99 9.08
C ASN A 257 -19.94 6.97 7.96
N GLY A 258 -19.30 7.43 6.89
CA GLY A 258 -18.68 6.64 5.83
C GLY A 258 -18.15 7.57 4.73
N VAL A 259 -17.42 7.01 3.77
CA VAL A 259 -16.86 7.76 2.63
C VAL A 259 -17.27 7.08 1.33
N VAL A 260 -17.84 7.87 0.41
CA VAL A 260 -18.22 7.38 -0.92
C VAL A 260 -17.04 7.53 -1.86
N PHE A 261 -16.71 6.46 -2.56
CA PHE A 261 -15.64 6.44 -3.55
C PHE A 261 -16.24 6.37 -4.95
N GLU A 262 -15.78 7.24 -5.85
CA GLU A 262 -16.21 7.23 -7.25
C GLU A 262 -15.93 5.87 -7.88
N ASN A 263 -14.69 5.38 -7.77
CA ASN A 263 -14.26 4.07 -8.24
C ASN A 263 -13.46 3.36 -7.13
N LEU A 264 -14.07 2.37 -6.49
CA LEU A 264 -13.36 1.46 -5.57
C LEU A 264 -13.05 0.16 -6.31
N ILE A 265 -11.79 -0.23 -6.29
CA ILE A 265 -11.26 -1.41 -6.95
C ILE A 265 -10.90 -2.44 -5.88
N TRP A 266 -11.43 -3.66 -6.00
CA TRP A 266 -10.94 -4.78 -5.25
C TRP A 266 -9.86 -5.52 -6.04
N ARG A 267 -8.90 -6.04 -5.28
CA ARG A 267 -7.64 -6.56 -5.77
C ARG A 267 -7.72 -7.60 -6.88
N TYR A 268 -6.63 -7.68 -7.65
CA TYR A 268 -6.31 -8.81 -8.51
C TYR A 268 -6.23 -10.13 -7.70
N PRO A 269 -6.67 -11.28 -8.26
CA PRO A 269 -6.55 -12.57 -7.60
C PRO A 269 -5.08 -12.94 -7.36
N ARG A 270 -4.69 -13.08 -6.09
CA ARG A 270 -3.28 -13.28 -5.72
C ARG A 270 -2.70 -14.56 -6.29
N GLU A 271 -3.49 -15.62 -6.35
CA GLU A 271 -3.06 -16.91 -6.91
C GLU A 271 -2.57 -16.80 -8.36
N LYS A 272 -3.04 -15.78 -9.10
CA LYS A 272 -2.65 -15.52 -10.49
C LYS A 272 -1.39 -14.65 -10.61
N CYS A 273 -0.83 -14.19 -9.49
CA CYS A 273 0.34 -13.32 -9.50
C CYS A 273 1.52 -14.03 -10.20
N PRO A 274 2.09 -13.45 -11.27
CA PRO A 274 3.16 -14.11 -12.03
C PRO A 274 4.42 -14.44 -11.22
N LEU A 275 4.63 -13.77 -10.08
CA LEU A 275 5.77 -14.04 -9.18
C LEU A 275 5.56 -15.23 -8.25
N LEU A 276 4.33 -15.76 -8.16
CA LEU A 276 4.02 -16.99 -7.44
C LEU A 276 4.12 -18.23 -8.32
N ASP A 277 4.14 -18.08 -9.65
CA ASP A 277 4.37 -19.19 -10.57
C ASP A 277 5.84 -19.63 -10.54
N ILE A 278 6.08 -20.82 -9.98
CA ILE A 278 7.41 -21.45 -9.89
C ILE A 278 8.03 -21.63 -11.27
N ASN A 279 7.22 -21.84 -12.30
CA ASN A 279 7.66 -22.03 -13.69
C ASN A 279 7.56 -20.75 -14.52
N LEU A 280 7.46 -19.59 -13.85
CA LEU A 280 7.32 -18.23 -14.38
C LEU A 280 7.07 -18.18 -15.90
N LYS A 281 5.86 -18.56 -16.30
CA LYS A 281 5.54 -18.81 -17.71
C LYS A 281 5.57 -17.54 -18.57
N SER A 282 5.44 -16.36 -17.95
CA SER A 282 5.39 -15.09 -18.67
C SER A 282 6.00 -13.94 -17.88
N SER A 283 6.89 -13.18 -18.54
CA SER A 283 7.46 -11.93 -18.03
C SER A 283 6.64 -10.69 -18.41
N ARG A 284 5.47 -10.88 -19.05
CA ARG A 284 4.63 -9.82 -19.63
C ARG A 284 4.30 -8.69 -18.65
N HIS A 285 4.01 -9.01 -17.40
CA HIS A 285 3.72 -7.99 -16.37
C HIS A 285 4.94 -7.62 -15.55
N VAL A 286 5.89 -8.55 -15.40
CA VAL A 286 7.06 -8.40 -14.55
C VAL A 286 8.05 -7.35 -15.08
N GLN A 287 8.32 -7.35 -16.39
CA GLN A 287 9.26 -6.37 -16.97
C GLN A 287 8.68 -4.94 -17.03
N PRO A 288 7.42 -4.72 -17.42
CA PRO A 288 6.79 -3.41 -17.30
C PRO A 288 6.73 -2.92 -15.86
N PHE A 289 6.35 -3.78 -14.91
CA PHE A 289 6.34 -3.42 -13.49
C PHE A 289 7.72 -3.00 -13.00
N ARG A 290 8.76 -3.78 -13.32
CA ARG A 290 10.15 -3.42 -13.00
C ARG A 290 10.51 -2.05 -13.59
N SER A 291 10.15 -1.81 -14.86
CA SER A 291 10.50 -0.57 -15.54
C SER A 291 9.79 0.64 -14.94
N PHE A 292 8.52 0.47 -14.60
CA PHE A 292 7.72 1.45 -13.86
C PHE A 292 8.36 1.77 -12.50
N VAL A 293 8.63 0.76 -11.66
CA VAL A 293 9.25 0.96 -10.35
C VAL A 293 10.58 1.69 -10.48
N LEU A 294 11.49 1.20 -11.33
CA LEU A 294 12.80 1.84 -11.51
C LEU A 294 12.67 3.28 -12.02
N GLY A 295 11.73 3.53 -12.93
CA GLY A 295 11.41 4.87 -13.44
C GLY A 295 10.96 5.84 -12.35
N GLN A 296 10.10 5.40 -11.42
CA GLN A 296 9.65 6.21 -10.28
C GLN A 296 10.79 6.56 -9.31
N PHE A 297 11.83 5.73 -9.26
CA PHE A 297 13.07 6.03 -8.52
C PHE A 297 14.12 6.80 -9.34
N GLY A 298 13.81 7.20 -10.57
CA GLY A 298 14.77 7.88 -11.47
C GLY A 298 15.92 6.99 -11.92
N ILE A 299 15.78 5.67 -11.79
CA ILE A 299 16.80 4.70 -12.20
C ILE A 299 16.58 4.38 -13.68
N SER A 300 17.54 4.75 -14.51
CA SER A 300 17.45 4.48 -15.94
C SER A 300 17.37 2.99 -16.23
N THR A 301 16.37 2.60 -17.01
CA THR A 301 16.23 1.26 -17.58
C THR A 301 16.99 1.12 -18.91
N SER A 302 17.52 2.21 -19.46
CA SER A 302 18.24 2.18 -20.73
C SER A 302 19.58 1.47 -20.58
N ARG A 303 19.71 0.37 -21.32
CA ARG A 303 20.93 -0.35 -21.71
C ARG A 303 22.10 -0.30 -20.71
N HIS A 304 21.98 -1.16 -19.70
CA HIS A 304 23.12 -2.00 -19.35
C HIS A 304 22.73 -3.47 -19.58
N LEU A 305 22.65 -3.85 -20.86
CA LEU A 305 22.98 -5.22 -21.29
C LEU A 305 24.48 -5.44 -21.01
N ARG A 306 24.89 -5.36 -19.75
CA ARG A 306 26.15 -5.97 -19.38
C ARG A 306 25.86 -7.45 -19.48
N ASN A 307 26.54 -8.14 -20.39
CA ASN A 307 26.49 -9.59 -20.46
C ASN A 307 26.81 -10.12 -19.06
N CYS A 308 25.80 -10.59 -18.33
CA CYS A 308 26.01 -11.21 -17.02
C CYS A 308 26.91 -12.44 -17.14
N SER A 309 26.95 -13.05 -18.33
CA SER A 309 27.88 -14.10 -18.75
C SER A 309 29.36 -13.66 -18.75
N GLN A 310 29.65 -12.36 -18.86
CA GLN A 310 31.03 -11.82 -18.78
C GLN A 310 31.41 -11.39 -17.35
N LYS A 311 30.49 -11.48 -16.38
CA LYS A 311 30.78 -11.15 -14.98
C LYS A 311 30.70 -12.40 -14.12
N LYS A 312 31.77 -12.67 -13.35
CA LYS A 312 31.70 -13.61 -12.23
C LYS A 312 30.77 -13.02 -11.17
N LEU A 313 29.49 -13.40 -11.22
CA LEU A 313 28.48 -13.02 -10.24
C LEU A 313 28.66 -13.89 -8.99
N ASN A 314 29.18 -13.30 -7.92
CA ASN A 314 29.19 -13.94 -6.62
C ASN A 314 27.81 -13.74 -5.98
N VAL A 315 27.00 -14.80 -5.97
CA VAL A 315 25.69 -14.81 -5.33
C VAL A 315 25.84 -15.32 -3.90
N LEU A 316 25.61 -14.44 -2.92
CA LEU A 316 25.50 -14.84 -1.52
C LEU A 316 24.04 -15.20 -1.22
N ILE A 317 23.80 -16.47 -0.91
CA ILE A 317 22.50 -16.94 -0.42
C ILE A 317 22.56 -16.95 1.11
N ILE A 318 21.75 -16.09 1.74
CA ILE A 318 21.62 -16.05 3.19
C ILE A 318 20.36 -16.83 3.57
N LEU A 319 20.54 -18.00 4.18
CA LEU A 319 19.45 -18.76 4.77
C LEU A 319 19.19 -18.26 6.19
N ARG A 320 18.02 -17.66 6.41
CA ARG A 320 17.57 -17.29 7.74
C ARG A 320 16.76 -18.42 8.35
N ARG A 321 17.21 -18.94 9.49
CA ARG A 321 16.47 -19.92 10.30
C ARG A 321 15.57 -19.28 11.36
N ASP A 322 15.76 -17.99 11.63
CA ASP A 322 15.04 -17.22 12.66
C ASP A 322 14.07 -16.20 12.05
N TYR A 323 13.47 -16.53 10.90
CA TYR A 323 12.53 -15.65 10.22
C TYR A 323 11.36 -15.32 11.14
N LYS A 324 11.09 -14.02 11.28
CA LYS A 324 9.89 -13.50 11.94
C LYS A 324 9.07 -12.83 10.84
N SER A 325 7.95 -13.45 10.48
CA SER A 325 6.99 -12.94 9.50
C SER A 325 6.39 -11.60 9.91
N HIS A 326 6.30 -11.39 11.23
CA HIS A 326 5.65 -10.25 11.82
C HIS A 326 6.60 -9.53 12.82
N PRO A 327 7.01 -8.28 12.55
CA PRO A 327 7.74 -7.47 13.51
C PRO A 327 6.75 -7.03 14.57
N ARG A 328 6.69 -7.80 15.67
CA ARG A 328 5.85 -7.58 16.85
C ARG A 328 6.28 -6.36 17.67
N ASN A 329 6.56 -5.27 16.99
CA ASN A 329 6.98 -4.00 17.56
C ASN A 329 5.88 -2.98 17.25
N LEU A 330 5.09 -2.67 18.26
CA LEU A 330 4.06 -1.62 18.21
C LEU A 330 4.64 -0.25 17.79
N ALA A 331 5.94 -0.01 18.04
CA ALA A 331 6.63 1.20 17.59
C ALA A 331 6.91 1.24 16.07
N GLY A 332 6.63 0.16 15.32
CA GLY A 332 6.83 0.08 13.87
C GLY A 332 8.29 0.07 13.41
N VAL A 333 9.25 -0.03 14.35
CA VAL A 333 10.68 -0.09 14.02
C VAL A 333 11.02 -1.52 13.63
N ILE A 334 11.16 -1.75 12.33
CA ILE A 334 11.59 -3.00 11.74
C ILE A 334 13.11 -2.92 11.53
N ASP A 335 13.88 -3.40 12.51
CA ASP A 335 15.33 -3.54 12.32
C ASP A 335 15.63 -4.82 11.53
N ARG A 336 16.27 -4.68 10.37
CA ARG A 336 16.84 -5.82 9.67
C ARG A 336 18.16 -6.20 10.33
N LYS A 337 18.35 -7.48 10.65
CA LYS A 337 19.61 -8.10 11.11
C LYS A 337 20.74 -8.08 10.05
N ILE A 338 20.85 -7.05 9.21
CA ILE A 338 21.96 -6.90 8.28
C ILE A 338 23.12 -6.13 8.93
N THR A 339 22.89 -5.49 10.08
CA THR A 339 23.85 -4.60 10.77
C THR A 339 24.83 -5.26 11.74
N ARG A 340 25.07 -6.58 11.66
CA ARG A 340 26.25 -7.20 12.32
C ARG A 340 26.82 -8.37 11.51
N GLY A 341 27.70 -8.05 10.57
CA GLY A 341 28.73 -8.98 10.15
C GLY A 341 29.81 -9.10 11.25
N ARG A 342 29.50 -9.75 12.37
CA ARG A 342 30.56 -10.35 13.19
C ARG A 342 30.72 -11.78 12.70
N SER A 343 31.73 -11.95 11.85
CA SER A 343 32.57 -13.13 11.72
C SER A 343 32.07 -14.36 12.47
N PHE A 344 31.35 -15.23 11.76
CA PHE A 344 31.41 -16.66 12.05
C PHE A 344 32.80 -17.15 11.64
N THR A 345 33.79 -16.93 12.50
CA THR A 345 34.98 -17.78 12.53
C THR A 345 34.65 -18.96 13.43
N ARG A 346 34.76 -20.16 12.86
CA ARG A 346 34.76 -21.44 13.58
C ARG A 346 35.70 -21.37 14.80
N ASN A 347 35.29 -22.02 15.87
CA ASN A 347 36.10 -23.01 16.56
C ASN A 347 35.25 -24.25 16.76
#